data_AF-C1H8Z3-F1
#
_entry.id   AF-C1H8Z3-F1
#
_cell.length_a   1.000
_cell.length_b   1.000
_cell.length_c   1.000
_cell.angle_alpha   90.00
_cell.angle_beta   90.00
_cell.angle_gamma   90.00
#
_symmetry.space_group_name_H-M   'P 1'
#
loop_
_entity.id
_entity.type
_entity.pdbx_description
1 polymer ?
#
loop_
_entity_poly.entity_id
_entity_poly.type
_entity_poly.pdbx_seq_one_letter_code
_entity_poly.pdbx_strand_id
1 'polypeptide(L)'
;MSSDDRVPLLVRAELPRKPPVTKETAREIALLEREIVDAEVKALRASVSLLRPLYARRTALITAKLTETDFWPRVFSHAPEEVDKFILPSDADIIGSCLRNLTVERFSVNGKGDEGEPRNLRFTFEFKTDSEVNEWFDTGADENANASADGIVKIVKEFYWRKSIGRSERNGRRRVWEGLVSEPVRIQWRSKEVDPTKGLLDAACNLAEAERKVGDGKKVTVEQRLELSEYETVVTEVAKVEAEAHLHADCSDDENNDHDHDHDEERRSGISFFAWFGYRGRDISAEESEAAVKEDEVYWAKVARGEEVEEEKEKEEAEKEGEEEDEDDYDDDDDEDGLMNADIFPDGDELAVALSEDLWENALKYYVQSFEEKDDFGSDNEFDMDWMNGDDDEEGVNGDDDEEDEKKSEDENEGNRPRKKVKTS
;
A
#
# COMPACT_ATOMS: atom_id res chain seq x y z
N MET A 1 -40.04 10.35 -2.37
CA MET A 1 -39.34 11.64 -2.40
C MET A 1 -38.30 11.52 -3.49
N SER A 2 -38.18 12.48 -4.39
CA SER A 2 -37.27 12.40 -5.55
C SER A 2 -35.86 12.12 -5.05
N SER A 3 -35.25 11.01 -5.48
CA SER A 3 -33.83 10.76 -5.25
C SER A 3 -33.06 11.93 -5.81
N ASP A 4 -32.21 12.51 -4.96
CA ASP A 4 -31.33 13.60 -5.33
C ASP A 4 -30.10 12.94 -5.97
N ASP A 5 -30.25 12.50 -7.23
CA ASP A 5 -29.17 11.89 -8.01
C ASP A 5 -27.95 12.80 -7.87
N ARG A 6 -26.89 12.29 -7.23
CA ARG A 6 -25.70 13.09 -6.97
C ARG A 6 -24.86 13.20 -8.24
N VAL A 7 -25.38 13.91 -9.25
CA VAL A 7 -24.63 14.26 -10.46
C VAL A 7 -23.31 14.93 -10.04
N PRO A 8 -22.13 14.58 -10.59
CA PRO A 8 -20.89 15.23 -10.19
C PRO A 8 -20.98 16.77 -10.25
N LEU A 9 -20.33 17.47 -9.32
CA LEU A 9 -20.39 18.95 -9.25
C LEU A 9 -20.01 19.60 -10.59
N LEU A 10 -19.07 18.99 -11.32
CA LEU A 10 -18.62 19.43 -12.64
C LEU A 10 -19.74 19.42 -13.69
N VAL A 11 -20.74 18.55 -13.54
CA VAL A 11 -21.90 18.46 -14.42
C VAL A 11 -23.04 19.38 -13.94
N ARG A 12 -23.13 19.66 -12.63
CA ARG A 12 -24.12 20.62 -12.06
C ARG A 12 -23.70 22.07 -12.22
N ALA A 13 -22.41 22.36 -12.15
CA ALA A 13 -21.87 23.70 -12.23
C ALA A 13 -21.46 24.00 -13.68
N GLU A 14 -22.17 24.92 -14.33
CA GLU A 14 -21.63 25.55 -15.55
C GLU A 14 -20.33 26.26 -15.17
N LEU A 15 -19.20 25.64 -15.48
CA LEU A 15 -17.89 26.26 -15.26
C LEU A 15 -17.85 27.59 -16.02
N PRO A 16 -17.50 28.70 -15.36
CA PRO A 16 -17.29 29.94 -16.08
C PRO A 16 -16.20 29.73 -17.13
N ARG A 17 -16.31 30.42 -18.27
CA ARG A 17 -15.29 30.35 -19.34
C ARG A 17 -13.89 30.47 -18.74
N LYS A 18 -12.99 29.54 -19.12
CA LYS A 18 -11.60 29.45 -18.66
C LYS A 18 -11.01 30.87 -18.59
N PRO A 19 -10.73 31.40 -17.38
CA PRO A 19 -10.17 32.73 -17.27
C PRO A 19 -8.83 32.76 -18.02
N PRO A 20 -8.46 33.88 -18.66
CA PRO A 20 -7.17 33.98 -19.33
C PRO A 20 -6.06 33.97 -18.27
N VAL A 21 -5.39 32.84 -18.12
CA VAL A 21 -4.15 32.72 -17.34
C VAL A 21 -3.00 33.15 -18.25
N THR A 22 -2.19 34.11 -17.82
CA THR A 22 -1.04 34.55 -18.62
C THR A 22 0.05 33.47 -18.63
N LYS A 23 0.89 33.41 -19.68
CA LYS A 23 2.03 32.46 -19.74
C LYS A 23 2.94 32.59 -18.52
N GLU A 24 3.14 33.82 -18.02
CA GLU A 24 3.91 34.10 -16.80
C GLU A 24 3.24 33.50 -15.56
N THR A 25 1.94 33.73 -15.38
CA THR A 25 1.17 33.15 -14.26
C THR A 25 1.17 31.61 -14.31
N ALA A 26 1.03 31.02 -15.50
CA ALA A 26 1.09 29.55 -15.65
C ALA A 26 2.45 28.99 -15.23
N ARG A 27 3.55 29.67 -15.59
CA ARG A 27 4.91 29.30 -15.15
C ARG A 27 5.07 29.42 -13.64
N GLU A 28 4.57 30.49 -13.03
CA GLU A 28 4.61 30.69 -11.57
C GLU A 28 3.83 29.59 -10.83
N ILE A 29 2.64 29.21 -11.34
CA ILE A 29 1.85 28.10 -10.79
C ILE A 29 2.65 26.80 -10.86
N ALA A 30 3.21 26.46 -12.03
CA ALA A 30 3.98 25.23 -12.23
C ALA A 30 5.22 25.15 -11.32
N LEU A 31 5.94 26.25 -11.13
CA LEU A 31 7.06 26.33 -10.20
C LEU A 31 6.61 26.12 -8.74
N LEU A 32 5.51 26.75 -8.35
CA LEU A 32 4.99 26.64 -7.00
C LEU A 32 4.50 25.20 -6.70
N GLU A 33 3.79 24.58 -7.64
CA GLU A 33 3.36 23.17 -7.53
C GLU A 33 4.56 22.25 -7.34
N ARG A 34 5.64 22.45 -8.12
CA ARG A 34 6.88 21.69 -7.96
C ARG A 34 7.49 21.87 -6.56
N GLU A 35 7.56 23.11 -6.09
CA GLU A 35 8.09 23.42 -4.76
C GLU A 35 7.26 22.78 -3.64
N ILE A 36 5.93 22.73 -3.79
CA ILE A 36 5.01 22.05 -2.87
C ILE A 36 5.31 20.56 -2.84
N VAL A 37 5.37 19.88 -3.99
CA VAL A 37 5.69 18.45 -4.06
C VAL A 37 7.04 18.14 -3.42
N ASP A 38 8.07 18.96 -3.71
CA ASP A 38 9.39 18.81 -3.09
C ASP A 38 9.35 19.02 -1.56
N ALA A 39 8.50 19.92 -1.07
CA ALA A 39 8.30 20.16 0.35
C ALA A 39 7.55 19.00 1.04
N GLU A 40 6.54 18.43 0.39
CA GLU A 40 5.78 17.27 0.88
C GLU A 40 6.67 16.03 1.02
N VAL A 41 7.49 15.72 0.02
CA VAL A 41 8.47 14.62 0.09
C VAL A 41 9.47 14.84 1.23
N LYS A 42 9.91 16.09 1.46
CA LYS A 42 10.78 16.41 2.61
C LYS A 42 10.07 16.25 3.95
N ALA A 43 8.81 16.67 4.06
CA ALA A 43 8.00 16.52 5.26
C ALA A 43 7.79 15.04 5.60
N LEU A 44 7.44 14.22 4.60
CA LEU A 44 7.31 12.77 4.74
C LEU A 44 8.63 12.12 5.19
N ARG A 45 9.77 12.52 4.62
CA ARG A 45 11.09 12.00 5.03
C ARG A 45 11.40 12.33 6.50
N ALA A 46 11.11 13.55 6.93
CA ALA A 46 11.32 13.97 8.31
C ALA A 46 10.41 13.21 9.29
N SER A 47 9.15 12.97 8.91
CA SER A 47 8.18 12.26 9.75
C SER A 47 8.61 10.82 10.06
N VAL A 48 9.28 10.13 9.13
CA VAL A 48 9.77 8.75 9.35
C VAL A 48 10.64 8.64 10.61
N SER A 49 11.53 9.61 10.84
CA SER A 49 12.42 9.61 12.01
C SER A 49 11.66 9.74 13.34
N LEU A 50 10.54 10.47 13.33
CA LEU A 50 9.67 10.70 14.48
C LEU A 50 8.77 9.49 14.76
N LEU A 51 8.23 8.89 13.69
CA LEU A 51 7.23 7.83 13.79
C LEU A 51 7.84 6.44 14.02
N ARG A 52 9.02 6.16 13.48
CA ARG A 52 9.71 4.86 13.62
C ARG A 52 9.80 4.35 15.08
N PRO A 53 10.23 5.13 16.10
CA PRO A 53 10.22 4.64 17.48
C PRO A 53 8.81 4.39 18.04
N LEU A 54 7.79 5.13 17.57
CA LEU A 54 6.40 4.93 17.97
C LEU A 54 5.85 3.63 17.37
N TYR A 55 6.10 3.37 16.09
CA TYR A 55 5.72 2.11 15.45
C TYR A 55 6.46 0.91 16.06
N ALA A 56 7.75 1.03 16.40
CA ALA A 56 8.45 -0.03 17.11
C ALA A 56 7.81 -0.36 18.47
N ARG A 57 7.39 0.68 19.23
CA ARG A 57 6.65 0.50 20.48
C ARG A 57 5.26 -0.11 20.24
N ARG A 58 4.56 0.29 19.18
CA ARG A 58 3.27 -0.29 18.77
C ARG A 58 3.41 -1.78 18.45
N THR A 59 4.38 -2.15 17.63
CA THR A 59 4.66 -3.56 17.29
C THR A 59 4.99 -4.36 18.55
N ALA A 60 5.85 -3.84 19.43
CA ALA A 60 6.15 -4.50 20.71
C ALA A 60 4.90 -4.69 21.58
N LEU A 61 3.98 -3.72 21.62
CA LEU A 61 2.70 -3.84 22.33
C LEU A 61 1.82 -4.93 21.71
N ILE A 62 1.65 -4.91 20.38
CA ILE A 62 0.82 -5.90 19.66
C ILE A 62 1.38 -7.30 19.91
N THR A 63 2.69 -7.52 19.69
CA THR A 63 3.32 -8.83 19.89
C THR A 63 3.30 -9.29 21.35
N ALA A 64 3.45 -8.39 22.32
CA ALA A 64 3.52 -8.79 23.73
C ALA A 64 2.13 -8.98 24.39
N LYS A 65 1.11 -8.25 23.93
CA LYS A 65 -0.19 -8.16 24.62
C LYS A 65 -1.38 -8.59 23.78
N LEU A 66 -1.26 -8.56 22.46
CA LEU A 66 -2.37 -8.75 21.53
C LEU A 66 -2.15 -9.93 20.56
N THR A 67 -1.11 -10.75 20.74
CA THR A 67 -0.84 -11.92 19.86
C THR A 67 -1.98 -12.95 19.86
N GLU A 68 -2.69 -13.07 20.98
CA GLU A 68 -3.84 -13.98 21.17
C GLU A 68 -5.19 -13.29 20.90
N THR A 69 -5.17 -11.99 20.58
CA THR A 69 -6.37 -11.27 20.16
C THR A 69 -6.26 -11.10 18.66
N ASP A 70 -7.31 -11.39 17.89
CA ASP A 70 -7.34 -11.31 16.41
C ASP A 70 -7.14 -9.88 15.88
N PHE A 71 -5.99 -9.27 16.20
CA PHE A 71 -5.72 -7.84 16.09
C PHE A 71 -5.78 -7.44 14.63
N TRP A 72 -4.94 -8.06 13.80
CA TRP A 72 -4.91 -7.76 12.38
C TRP A 72 -6.20 -8.19 11.66
N PRO A 73 -6.77 -9.38 11.90
CA PRO A 73 -8.11 -9.70 11.38
C PRO A 73 -9.17 -8.63 11.67
N ARG A 74 -9.19 -8.07 12.89
CA ARG A 74 -10.13 -6.99 13.26
C ARG A 74 -9.82 -5.65 12.62
N VAL A 75 -8.54 -5.35 12.41
CA VAL A 75 -8.11 -4.17 11.67
C VAL A 75 -8.56 -4.27 10.22
N PHE A 76 -8.36 -5.42 9.58
CA PHE A 76 -8.81 -5.67 8.21
C PHE A 76 -10.33 -5.69 8.08
N SER A 77 -11.07 -6.17 9.10
CA SER A 77 -12.54 -6.14 9.06
C SER A 77 -13.15 -4.73 9.18
N HIS A 78 -12.34 -3.72 9.50
CA HIS A 78 -12.73 -2.30 9.53
C HIS A 78 -11.80 -1.48 8.63
N ALA A 79 -11.24 -2.12 7.60
CA ALA A 79 -10.38 -1.46 6.65
C ALA A 79 -11.12 -0.32 5.93
N PRO A 80 -10.41 0.73 5.48
CA PRO A 80 -11.01 1.75 4.62
C PRO A 80 -11.48 1.12 3.30
N GLU A 81 -12.40 1.80 2.61
CA GLU A 81 -13.03 1.33 1.37
C GLU A 81 -11.99 1.01 0.28
N GLU A 82 -10.93 1.83 0.22
CA GLU A 82 -9.81 1.67 -0.71
C GLU A 82 -9.01 0.37 -0.50
N VAL A 83 -9.19 -0.30 0.64
CA VAL A 83 -8.63 -1.63 0.91
C VAL A 83 -9.71 -2.71 0.82
N ASP A 84 -10.88 -2.49 1.42
CA ASP A 84 -11.96 -3.48 1.48
C ASP A 84 -12.44 -3.89 0.08
N LYS A 85 -12.48 -2.95 -0.88
CA LYS A 85 -12.88 -3.21 -2.28
C LYS A 85 -12.05 -4.29 -2.98
N PHE A 86 -10.84 -4.58 -2.48
CA PHE A 86 -9.92 -5.59 -3.03
C PHE A 86 -9.90 -6.91 -2.27
N ILE A 87 -10.67 -7.06 -1.18
CA ILE A 87 -10.68 -8.27 -0.35
C ILE A 87 -11.87 -9.14 -0.74
N LEU A 88 -11.60 -10.29 -1.37
CA LEU A 88 -12.65 -11.29 -1.64
C LEU A 88 -12.95 -12.11 -0.38
N PRO A 89 -14.11 -12.79 -0.31
CA PRO A 89 -14.45 -13.66 0.82
C PRO A 89 -13.37 -14.73 1.13
N SER A 90 -12.76 -15.32 0.10
CA SER A 90 -11.64 -16.26 0.27
C SER A 90 -10.41 -15.60 0.88
N ASP A 91 -10.16 -14.34 0.55
CA ASP A 91 -9.03 -13.59 1.10
C ASP A 91 -9.28 -13.25 2.57
N ALA A 92 -10.51 -12.85 2.90
CA ALA A 92 -10.95 -12.59 4.27
C ALA A 92 -10.82 -13.84 5.15
N ASP A 93 -11.11 -15.04 4.62
CA ASP A 93 -10.92 -16.30 5.33
C ASP A 93 -9.44 -16.56 5.66
N ILE A 94 -8.53 -16.32 4.69
CA ILE A 94 -7.09 -16.47 4.90
C ILE A 94 -6.58 -15.42 5.89
N ILE A 95 -6.99 -14.15 5.75
CA ILE A 95 -6.60 -13.06 6.64
C ILE A 95 -7.10 -13.35 8.06
N GLY A 96 -8.37 -13.74 8.21
CA GLY A 96 -9.00 -14.01 9.49
C GLY A 96 -8.40 -15.20 10.25
N SER A 97 -8.02 -16.24 9.52
CA SER A 97 -7.49 -17.47 10.11
C SER A 97 -5.97 -17.48 10.28
N CYS A 98 -5.23 -16.87 9.35
CA CYS A 98 -3.79 -17.03 9.25
C CYS A 98 -3.00 -15.76 9.56
N LEU A 99 -3.52 -14.54 9.35
CA LEU A 99 -2.71 -13.33 9.48
C LEU A 99 -2.30 -13.05 10.94
N ARG A 100 -1.02 -13.22 11.23
CA ARG A 100 -0.43 -12.93 12.54
C ARG A 100 0.01 -11.49 12.68
N ASN A 101 0.67 -10.97 11.65
CA ASN A 101 1.33 -9.68 11.74
C ASN A 101 1.48 -9.01 10.38
N LEU A 102 1.41 -7.67 10.39
CA LEU A 102 1.72 -6.81 9.27
C LEU A 102 2.68 -5.69 9.72
N THR A 103 3.83 -5.61 9.06
CA THR A 103 4.78 -4.52 9.26
C THR A 103 5.01 -3.79 7.95
N VAL A 104 4.92 -2.46 7.98
CA VAL A 104 5.24 -1.57 6.85
C VAL A 104 6.43 -0.71 7.25
N GLU A 105 7.43 -0.65 6.38
CA GLU A 105 8.64 0.13 6.62
C GLU A 105 8.96 1.02 5.42
N ARG A 106 9.25 2.30 5.70
CA ARG A 106 9.94 3.19 4.76
C ARG A 106 11.44 2.92 4.81
N PHE A 107 11.83 1.79 4.21
CA PHE A 107 13.12 1.13 4.41
C PHE A 107 14.33 1.86 3.81
N SER A 108 14.09 2.74 2.82
CA SER A 108 15.14 3.52 2.17
C SER A 108 15.57 4.76 2.97
N VAL A 109 14.77 5.19 3.96
CA VAL A 109 15.06 6.39 4.76
C VAL A 109 16.02 6.04 5.90
N ASN A 110 17.10 6.80 6.00
CA ASN A 110 18.10 6.57 7.03
C ASN A 110 17.58 6.84 8.47
N GLY A 111 18.43 6.60 9.48
CA GLY A 111 18.05 6.78 10.88
C GLY A 111 17.70 8.23 11.27
N LYS A 112 18.21 9.22 10.55
CA LYS A 112 18.03 10.66 10.84
C LYS A 112 16.84 11.28 10.10
N GLY A 113 16.34 10.63 9.04
CA GLY A 113 15.28 11.19 8.20
C GLY A 113 15.74 12.32 7.28
N ASP A 114 17.05 12.38 6.95
CA ASP A 114 17.62 13.41 6.05
C ASP A 114 18.00 12.87 4.66
N GLU A 115 18.11 11.55 4.49
CA GLU A 115 18.42 10.90 3.20
C GLU A 115 17.48 9.72 2.92
N GLY A 116 17.38 9.36 1.63
CA GLY A 116 16.55 8.26 1.14
C GLY A 116 15.23 8.71 0.54
N GLU A 117 14.62 7.82 -0.26
CA GLU A 117 13.29 8.02 -0.84
C GLU A 117 12.21 7.54 0.16
N PRO A 118 11.45 8.45 0.80
CA PRO A 118 10.44 8.07 1.79
C PRO A 118 9.22 7.35 1.22
N ARG A 119 8.99 7.41 -0.10
CA ARG A 119 7.89 6.71 -0.77
C ARG A 119 8.21 5.24 -1.06
N ASN A 120 9.45 4.79 -0.87
CA ASN A 120 9.78 3.37 -0.92
C ASN A 120 9.23 2.64 0.30
N LEU A 121 8.45 1.59 0.07
CA LEU A 121 7.72 0.86 1.10
C LEU A 121 8.12 -0.62 1.10
N ARG A 122 8.24 -1.22 2.27
CA ARG A 122 8.39 -2.67 2.43
C ARG A 122 7.26 -3.17 3.30
N PHE A 123 6.46 -4.08 2.76
CA PHE A 123 5.44 -4.81 3.46
C PHE A 123 6.00 -6.16 3.88
N THR A 124 5.75 -6.52 5.13
CA THR A 124 6.09 -7.84 5.68
C THR A 124 4.84 -8.40 6.33
N PHE A 125 4.30 -9.45 5.70
CA PHE A 125 3.19 -10.22 6.22
C PHE A 125 3.73 -11.48 6.88
N GLU A 126 3.20 -11.80 8.06
CA GLU A 126 3.49 -13.04 8.78
C GLU A 126 2.19 -13.81 8.94
N PHE A 127 2.13 -15.00 8.35
CA PHE A 127 0.98 -15.89 8.42
C PHE A 127 1.29 -17.09 9.31
N LYS A 128 0.44 -17.38 10.30
CA LYS A 128 0.51 -18.61 11.10
C LYS A 128 0.17 -19.78 10.19
N THR A 129 0.95 -20.85 10.30
CA THR A 129 0.76 -22.08 9.52
C THR A 129 0.64 -23.31 10.41
N ASP A 130 0.18 -23.14 11.65
CA ASP A 130 -0.01 -24.24 12.58
C ASP A 130 -1.00 -25.27 12.01
N SER A 131 -0.74 -26.56 12.28
CA SER A 131 -1.38 -27.69 11.60
C SER A 131 -2.89 -27.81 11.82
N GLU A 132 -3.48 -27.05 12.74
CA GLU A 132 -4.93 -27.03 12.96
C GLU A 132 -5.66 -26.03 12.03
N VAL A 133 -4.93 -25.07 11.44
CA VAL A 133 -5.51 -23.94 10.68
C VAL A 133 -5.00 -23.88 9.24
N ASN A 134 -3.80 -24.40 8.97
CA ASN A 134 -3.17 -24.18 7.67
C ASN A 134 -3.72 -25.07 6.55
N GLU A 135 -4.78 -24.59 5.91
CA GLU A 135 -5.35 -25.17 4.70
C GLU A 135 -4.70 -24.60 3.41
N TRP A 136 -4.06 -23.43 3.52
CA TRP A 136 -3.74 -22.56 2.39
C TRP A 136 -2.29 -22.64 1.93
N PHE A 137 -1.32 -22.59 2.85
CA PHE A 137 0.09 -22.45 2.53
C PHE A 137 0.81 -23.79 2.49
N ASP A 138 1.68 -24.00 1.49
CA ASP A 138 2.60 -25.13 1.51
C ASP A 138 3.73 -24.89 2.53
N THR A 139 3.84 -25.82 3.47
CA THR A 139 4.84 -25.82 4.57
C THR A 139 5.81 -26.98 4.44
N GLY A 140 5.91 -27.59 3.25
CA GLY A 140 6.70 -28.79 2.95
C GLY A 140 8.19 -28.69 3.33
N ALA A 141 8.91 -29.81 3.23
CA ALA A 141 10.31 -29.92 3.64
C ALA A 141 11.34 -29.57 2.55
N ASP A 142 10.88 -29.10 1.39
CA ASP A 142 11.76 -28.76 0.28
C ASP A 142 12.47 -27.42 0.54
N GLU A 143 13.65 -27.23 -0.07
CA GLU A 143 14.55 -26.09 0.14
C GLU A 143 13.90 -24.71 -0.17
N ASN A 144 12.68 -24.70 -0.70
CA ASN A 144 11.86 -23.55 -1.04
C ASN A 144 10.64 -23.35 -0.11
N ALA A 145 10.59 -24.03 1.04
CA ALA A 145 9.51 -23.90 2.01
C ALA A 145 9.48 -22.52 2.67
N ASN A 146 8.32 -21.86 2.63
CA ASN A 146 8.14 -20.50 3.14
C ASN A 146 8.07 -20.42 4.67
N ALA A 147 7.92 -21.54 5.37
CA ALA A 147 7.67 -21.56 6.81
C ALA A 147 8.98 -21.62 7.61
N SER A 148 9.12 -20.68 8.53
CA SER A 148 10.12 -20.77 9.60
C SER A 148 9.83 -21.96 10.52
N ALA A 149 10.85 -22.41 11.26
CA ALA A 149 10.72 -23.48 12.26
C ALA A 149 9.61 -23.22 13.31
N ASP A 150 9.17 -21.96 13.43
CA ASP A 150 8.16 -21.50 14.36
C ASP A 150 6.72 -21.56 13.80
N GLY A 151 6.50 -22.19 12.63
CA GLY A 151 5.16 -22.32 12.04
C GLY A 151 4.63 -21.00 11.47
N ILE A 152 5.52 -20.17 10.93
CA ILE A 152 5.18 -18.86 10.36
C ILE A 152 5.72 -18.77 8.94
N VAL A 153 4.83 -18.48 7.98
CA VAL A 153 5.19 -18.09 6.62
C VAL A 153 5.36 -16.58 6.57
N LYS A 154 6.55 -16.12 6.15
CA LYS A 154 6.87 -14.70 6.01
C LYS A 154 6.90 -14.31 4.54
N ILE A 155 6.04 -13.38 4.14
CA ILE A 155 5.98 -12.86 2.77
C ILE A 155 6.39 -11.39 2.80
N VAL A 156 7.39 -11.02 2.00
CA VAL A 156 7.94 -9.66 1.93
C VAL A 156 7.73 -9.11 0.53
N LYS A 157 7.08 -7.95 0.42
CA LYS A 157 6.84 -7.23 -0.83
C LYS A 157 7.42 -5.83 -0.73
N GLU A 158 8.26 -5.45 -1.67
CA GLU A 158 8.96 -4.16 -1.67
C GLU A 158 8.49 -3.30 -2.85
N PHE A 159 8.08 -2.08 -2.56
CA PHE A 159 7.70 -1.08 -3.54
C PHE A 159 8.75 0.02 -3.57
N TYR A 160 8.98 0.50 -4.78
CA TYR A 160 9.98 1.50 -5.07
C TYR A 160 9.32 2.64 -5.84
N TRP A 161 9.46 3.87 -5.37
CA TRP A 161 9.09 5.04 -6.15
C TRP A 161 10.09 5.22 -7.29
N ARG A 162 9.58 5.37 -8.50
CA ARG A 162 10.37 5.60 -9.71
C ARG A 162 9.82 6.79 -10.47
N LYS A 163 10.74 7.44 -11.20
CA LYS A 163 10.43 8.47 -12.19
C LYS A 163 10.90 7.99 -13.55
N SER A 164 10.15 8.27 -14.60
CA SER A 164 10.65 8.20 -15.97
C SER A 164 10.27 9.48 -16.72
N ILE A 165 11.09 9.84 -17.70
CA ILE A 165 10.83 10.94 -18.61
C ILE A 165 10.79 10.36 -20.01
N GLY A 166 9.60 10.31 -20.60
CA GLY A 166 9.39 10.03 -22.01
C GLY A 166 9.34 11.32 -22.81
N ARG A 167 9.42 11.19 -24.14
CA ARG A 167 9.08 12.26 -25.08
C ARG A 167 8.05 11.69 -26.05
N SER A 168 6.94 12.38 -26.26
CA SER A 168 5.94 11.95 -27.24
C SER A 168 6.56 11.95 -28.63
N GLU A 169 6.34 10.88 -29.39
CA GLU A 169 6.84 10.75 -30.76
C GLU A 169 6.22 11.80 -31.70
N ARG A 170 4.98 12.22 -31.42
CA ARG A 170 4.20 13.13 -32.26
C ARG A 170 4.67 14.58 -32.15
N ASN A 171 4.87 15.07 -30.93
CA ASN A 171 5.08 16.50 -30.67
C ASN A 171 6.35 16.81 -29.87
N GLY A 172 7.16 15.80 -29.50
CA GLY A 172 8.38 16.00 -28.72
C GLY A 172 8.15 16.35 -27.25
N ARG A 173 6.89 16.59 -26.83
CA ARG A 173 6.55 17.03 -25.48
C ARG A 173 7.05 16.00 -24.47
N ARG A 174 7.72 16.49 -23.43
CA ARG A 174 8.19 15.62 -22.38
C ARG A 174 7.03 15.19 -21.49
N ARG A 175 6.94 13.88 -21.28
CA ARG A 175 5.98 13.22 -20.39
C ARG A 175 6.74 12.74 -19.18
N VAL A 176 6.32 13.17 -18.00
CA VAL A 176 6.91 12.74 -16.74
C VAL A 176 5.95 11.74 -16.11
N TRP A 177 6.42 10.53 -15.86
CA TRP A 177 5.70 9.55 -15.07
C TRP A 177 6.41 9.37 -13.73
N GLU A 178 5.64 9.34 -12.65
CA GLU A 178 6.10 8.97 -11.32
C GLU A 178 5.10 7.99 -10.71
N GLY A 179 5.59 6.95 -10.06
CA GLY A 179 4.73 5.97 -9.42
C GLY A 179 5.50 4.88 -8.69
N LEU A 180 4.76 3.99 -8.03
CA LEU A 180 5.33 2.83 -7.37
C LEU A 180 5.54 1.70 -8.39
N VAL A 181 6.69 1.05 -8.29
CA VAL A 181 6.99 -0.18 -9.03
C VAL A 181 7.45 -1.25 -8.04
N SER A 182 7.33 -2.51 -8.44
CA SER A 182 7.68 -3.65 -7.60
C SER A 182 8.04 -4.89 -8.43
N GLU A 183 8.47 -5.95 -7.74
CA GLU A 183 8.75 -7.26 -8.32
C GLU A 183 7.74 -8.27 -7.80
N PRO A 184 7.25 -9.22 -8.62
CA PRO A 184 6.24 -10.16 -8.17
C PRO A 184 6.83 -11.12 -7.13
N VAL A 185 6.03 -11.45 -6.11
CA VAL A 185 6.43 -12.31 -4.99
C VAL A 185 5.58 -13.56 -5.00
N ARG A 186 6.20 -14.70 -5.29
CA ARG A 186 5.50 -15.99 -5.32
C ARG A 186 5.06 -16.40 -3.91
N ILE A 187 3.80 -16.80 -3.80
CA ILE A 187 3.25 -17.44 -2.60
C ILE A 187 3.09 -18.93 -2.92
N GLN A 188 3.70 -19.78 -2.09
CA GLN A 188 3.59 -21.23 -2.24
C GLN A 188 2.27 -21.69 -1.61
N TRP A 189 1.24 -21.82 -2.44
CA TRP A 189 -0.04 -22.39 -2.05
C TRP A 189 0.05 -23.91 -1.94
N ARG A 190 -0.71 -24.48 -1.01
CA ARG A 190 -0.70 -25.92 -0.72
C ARG A 190 -1.17 -26.77 -1.90
N SER A 191 -2.16 -26.29 -2.64
CA SER A 191 -2.63 -26.88 -3.88
C SER A 191 -3.28 -25.81 -4.77
N LYS A 192 -3.51 -26.15 -6.05
CA LYS A 192 -4.12 -25.21 -7.00
C LYS A 192 -5.58 -24.91 -6.68
N GLU A 193 -6.26 -25.84 -6.01
CA GLU A 193 -7.68 -25.72 -5.65
C GLU A 193 -7.91 -24.75 -4.48
N VAL A 194 -6.89 -24.50 -3.66
CA VAL A 194 -6.94 -23.56 -2.53
C VAL A 194 -6.25 -22.23 -2.82
N ASP A 195 -5.68 -22.06 -4.01
CA ASP A 195 -5.07 -20.80 -4.42
C ASP A 195 -6.17 -19.76 -4.72
N PRO A 196 -6.32 -18.70 -3.90
CA PRO A 196 -7.34 -17.68 -4.11
C PRO A 196 -7.10 -16.87 -5.40
N THR A 197 -5.88 -16.87 -5.93
CA THR A 197 -5.49 -16.20 -7.18
C THR A 197 -5.75 -17.05 -8.41
N LYS A 198 -6.17 -18.32 -8.25
CA LYS A 198 -6.47 -19.26 -9.34
C LYS A 198 -5.29 -19.44 -10.31
N GLY A 199 -4.05 -19.34 -9.81
CA GLY A 199 -2.82 -19.46 -10.59
C GLY A 199 -2.35 -18.16 -11.26
N LEU A 200 -3.09 -17.06 -11.13
CA LEU A 200 -2.75 -15.77 -11.73
C LEU A 200 -1.41 -15.23 -11.17
N LEU A 201 -1.20 -15.34 -9.85
CA LEU A 201 0.05 -14.92 -9.20
C LEU A 201 1.24 -15.75 -9.69
N ASP A 202 1.06 -17.07 -9.84
CA ASP A 202 2.08 -17.97 -10.35
C ASP A 202 2.45 -17.64 -11.80
N ALA A 203 1.44 -17.33 -12.63
CA ALA A 203 1.66 -16.90 -14.01
C ALA A 203 2.49 -15.60 -14.08
N ALA A 204 2.17 -14.59 -13.26
CA ALA A 204 2.94 -13.35 -13.19
C ALA A 204 4.39 -13.57 -12.73
N CYS A 205 4.60 -14.42 -11.72
CA CYS A 205 5.94 -14.78 -11.26
C CYS A 205 6.73 -15.52 -12.35
N ASN A 206 6.10 -16.45 -13.08
CA ASN A 206 6.72 -17.19 -14.16
C ASN A 206 7.15 -16.24 -15.31
N LEU A 207 6.29 -15.28 -15.67
CA LEU A 207 6.60 -14.28 -16.67
C LEU A 207 7.81 -13.43 -16.26
N ALA A 208 7.84 -12.90 -15.03
CA ALA A 208 8.98 -12.11 -14.56
C ALA A 208 10.29 -12.92 -14.53
N GLU A 209 10.24 -14.19 -14.16
CA GLU A 209 11.40 -15.07 -14.23
C GLU A 209 11.87 -15.34 -15.66
N ALA A 210 10.93 -15.51 -16.61
CA ALA A 210 11.23 -15.71 -18.02
C ALA A 210 11.86 -14.45 -18.64
N GLU A 211 11.28 -13.28 -18.37
CA GLU A 211 11.82 -11.99 -18.79
C GLU A 211 13.23 -11.76 -18.27
N ARG A 212 13.48 -12.03 -16.97
CA ARG A 212 14.81 -11.91 -16.38
C ARG A 212 15.84 -12.81 -17.07
N LYS A 213 15.42 -14.02 -17.50
CA LYS A 213 16.29 -14.95 -18.25
C LYS A 213 16.56 -14.47 -19.67
N VAL A 214 15.57 -13.89 -20.35
CA VAL A 214 15.70 -13.40 -21.74
C VAL A 214 16.50 -12.09 -21.78
N GLY A 215 16.25 -11.17 -20.86
CA GLY A 215 16.90 -9.86 -20.82
C GLY A 215 18.35 -9.90 -20.36
N ASP A 216 18.81 -10.98 -19.70
CA ASP A 216 20.14 -11.07 -19.08
C ASP A 216 20.45 -9.85 -18.18
N GLY A 217 19.45 -9.45 -17.39
CA GLY A 217 19.50 -8.26 -16.53
C GLY A 217 19.22 -6.93 -17.24
N LYS A 218 18.82 -6.93 -18.51
CA LYS A 218 18.34 -5.75 -19.23
C LYS A 218 16.82 -5.77 -19.39
N LYS A 219 16.26 -4.58 -19.60
CA LYS A 219 14.87 -4.38 -19.98
C LYS A 219 14.53 -5.18 -21.23
N VAL A 220 13.48 -5.99 -21.15
CA VAL A 220 12.99 -6.82 -22.25
C VAL A 220 12.18 -5.94 -23.20
N THR A 221 12.38 -6.09 -24.51
CA THR A 221 11.57 -5.34 -25.47
C THR A 221 10.15 -5.91 -25.53
N VAL A 222 9.19 -5.08 -25.94
CA VAL A 222 7.80 -5.52 -26.15
C VAL A 222 7.73 -6.76 -27.05
N GLU A 223 8.51 -6.79 -28.12
CA GLU A 223 8.59 -7.91 -29.07
C GLU A 223 9.05 -9.20 -28.38
N GLN A 224 10.10 -9.12 -27.56
CA GLN A 224 10.61 -10.28 -26.81
C GLN A 224 9.59 -10.78 -25.78
N ARG A 225 8.83 -9.89 -25.14
CA ARG A 225 7.76 -10.23 -24.21
C ARG A 225 6.63 -10.99 -24.91
N LEU A 226 6.20 -10.50 -26.07
CA LEU A 226 5.14 -11.15 -26.87
C LEU A 226 5.53 -12.55 -27.37
N GLU A 227 6.83 -12.85 -27.49
CA GLU A 227 7.33 -14.18 -27.87
C GLU A 227 7.37 -15.19 -26.70
N LEU A 228 7.19 -14.74 -25.46
CA LEU A 228 7.19 -15.60 -24.27
C LEU A 228 5.86 -16.36 -24.13
N SER A 229 5.93 -17.68 -23.99
CA SER A 229 4.75 -18.51 -23.68
C SER A 229 4.10 -18.16 -22.34
N GLU A 230 4.91 -17.66 -21.40
CA GLU A 230 4.49 -17.20 -20.09
C GLU A 230 3.62 -15.95 -20.19
N TYR A 231 3.88 -15.08 -21.18
CA TYR A 231 3.04 -13.91 -21.42
C TYR A 231 1.66 -14.32 -21.93
N GLU A 232 1.59 -15.24 -22.91
CA GLU A 232 0.33 -15.81 -23.38
C GLU A 232 -0.46 -16.48 -22.23
N THR A 233 0.25 -17.13 -21.29
CA THR A 233 -0.36 -17.71 -20.10
C THR A 233 -0.98 -16.64 -19.20
N VAL A 234 -0.25 -15.56 -18.90
CA VAL A 234 -0.77 -14.44 -18.11
C VAL A 234 -2.00 -13.82 -18.76
N VAL A 235 -1.94 -13.50 -20.05
CA VAL A 235 -3.08 -12.93 -20.80
C VAL A 235 -4.30 -13.86 -20.74
N THR A 236 -4.09 -15.17 -20.85
CA THR A 236 -5.16 -16.15 -20.76
C THR A 236 -5.77 -16.23 -19.35
N GLU A 237 -4.95 -16.19 -18.30
CA GLU A 237 -5.46 -16.22 -16.92
C GLU A 237 -6.16 -14.91 -16.53
N VAL A 238 -5.65 -13.75 -16.95
CA VAL A 238 -6.32 -12.44 -16.76
C VAL A 238 -7.70 -12.47 -17.41
N ALA A 239 -7.81 -12.88 -18.67
CA ALA A 239 -9.08 -12.96 -19.39
C ALA A 239 -10.10 -13.91 -18.71
N LYS A 240 -9.64 -14.99 -18.05
CA LYS A 240 -10.52 -15.87 -17.27
C LYS A 240 -11.05 -15.18 -16.03
N VAL A 241 -10.19 -14.50 -15.28
CA VAL A 241 -10.58 -13.81 -14.04
C VAL A 241 -11.54 -12.66 -14.34
N GLU A 242 -11.27 -11.88 -15.40
CA GLU A 242 -12.18 -10.82 -15.88
C GLU A 242 -13.53 -11.38 -16.32
N ALA A 243 -13.56 -12.51 -17.04
CA ALA A 243 -14.80 -13.16 -17.43
C ALA A 243 -15.61 -13.67 -16.22
N GLU A 244 -14.95 -14.22 -15.19
CA GLU A 244 -15.61 -14.66 -13.96
C GLU A 244 -16.15 -13.48 -13.14
N ALA A 245 -15.42 -12.35 -13.11
CA ALA A 245 -15.88 -11.12 -12.48
C ALA A 245 -17.14 -10.57 -13.16
N HIS A 246 -17.17 -10.55 -14.51
CA HIS A 246 -18.32 -10.08 -15.28
C HIS A 246 -19.55 -10.97 -15.08
N LEU A 247 -19.37 -12.29 -15.01
CA LEU A 247 -20.48 -13.22 -14.75
C LEU A 247 -21.13 -13.01 -13.37
N HIS A 248 -20.33 -12.64 -12.36
CA HIS A 248 -20.86 -12.32 -11.04
C HIS A 248 -21.67 -11.03 -11.02
N ALA A 249 -21.29 -10.02 -11.82
CA ALA A 249 -22.04 -8.77 -11.97
C ALA A 249 -23.39 -8.96 -12.68
N ASP A 250 -23.45 -9.81 -13.71
CA ASP A 250 -24.69 -10.08 -14.47
C ASP A 250 -25.70 -10.95 -13.69
N CYS A 251 -25.25 -11.74 -12.70
CA CYS A 251 -26.13 -12.63 -11.93
C CYS A 251 -26.80 -11.96 -10.72
N SER A 252 -26.39 -10.73 -10.37
CA SER A 252 -27.09 -9.89 -9.37
C SER A 252 -28.37 -9.24 -9.91
N ASP A 253 -28.63 -9.32 -11.21
CA ASP A 253 -29.71 -8.62 -11.91
C ASP A 253 -31.02 -9.47 -11.99
N ASP A 254 -31.29 -10.32 -10.99
CA ASP A 254 -32.53 -11.13 -10.94
C ASP A 254 -33.75 -10.23 -10.68
N GLU A 255 -34.65 -10.19 -11.66
CA GLU A 255 -35.76 -9.27 -11.92
C GLU A 255 -36.89 -9.22 -10.85
N ASN A 256 -36.62 -9.43 -9.55
CA ASN A 256 -37.68 -9.55 -8.53
C ASN A 256 -37.43 -8.89 -7.17
N ASN A 257 -36.54 -7.90 -7.03
CA ASN A 257 -36.35 -7.21 -5.75
C ASN A 257 -36.31 -5.67 -5.89
N ASP A 258 -37.44 -5.01 -5.58
CA ASP A 258 -37.57 -3.56 -5.36
C ASP A 258 -36.86 -3.13 -4.04
N HIS A 259 -35.58 -3.43 -3.88
CA HIS A 259 -34.81 -3.05 -2.68
C HIS A 259 -33.53 -2.32 -3.06
N ASP A 260 -33.58 -1.00 -2.88
CA ASP A 260 -32.47 -0.06 -2.64
C ASP A 260 -31.09 -0.74 -2.50
N HIS A 261 -30.34 -0.89 -3.60
CA HIS A 261 -28.98 -1.44 -3.61
C HIS A 261 -28.01 -0.44 -4.28
N ASP A 262 -27.80 0.68 -3.60
CA ASP A 262 -26.90 1.78 -4.02
C ASP A 262 -25.40 1.50 -3.69
N HIS A 263 -24.92 0.25 -3.62
CA HIS A 263 -23.56 -0.03 -3.10
C HIS A 263 -22.70 -1.07 -3.82
N ASP A 264 -23.10 -1.61 -4.98
CA ASP A 264 -22.36 -2.75 -5.58
C ASP A 264 -21.52 -2.42 -6.85
N GLU A 265 -21.53 -1.18 -7.36
CA GLU A 265 -20.68 -0.80 -8.51
C GLU A 265 -19.18 -0.62 -8.16
N GLU A 266 -18.83 -0.62 -6.87
CA GLU A 266 -17.48 -0.31 -6.37
C GLU A 266 -16.62 -1.54 -6.05
N ARG A 267 -17.17 -2.77 -6.06
CA ARG A 267 -16.40 -4.02 -5.91
C ARG A 267 -15.64 -4.40 -7.18
N ARG A 268 -14.89 -3.43 -7.72
CA ARG A 268 -14.34 -3.46 -9.08
C ARG A 268 -13.24 -4.50 -9.32
N SER A 269 -12.69 -5.14 -8.30
CA SER A 269 -11.72 -6.21 -8.52
C SER A 269 -12.31 -7.58 -8.17
N GLY A 270 -12.80 -8.32 -9.17
CA GLY A 270 -12.99 -9.78 -9.05
C GLY A 270 -11.67 -10.57 -8.89
N ILE A 271 -10.59 -9.86 -8.58
CA ILE A 271 -9.23 -10.34 -8.43
C ILE A 271 -8.94 -10.44 -6.93
N SER A 272 -8.41 -11.57 -6.48
CA SER A 272 -8.02 -11.78 -5.08
C SER A 272 -6.99 -10.76 -4.61
N PHE A 273 -7.12 -10.30 -3.36
CA PHE A 273 -6.11 -9.51 -2.64
C PHE A 273 -4.70 -10.10 -2.79
N PHE A 274 -4.57 -11.43 -2.78
CA PHE A 274 -3.26 -12.07 -2.88
C PHE A 274 -2.62 -11.95 -4.27
N ALA A 275 -3.38 -11.61 -5.31
CA ALA A 275 -2.81 -11.29 -6.63
C ALA A 275 -2.04 -9.95 -6.62
N TRP A 276 -2.27 -9.07 -5.64
CA TRP A 276 -1.48 -7.86 -5.42
C TRP A 276 0.02 -8.14 -5.25
N PHE A 277 0.37 -9.33 -4.73
CA PHE A 277 1.78 -9.75 -4.66
C PHE A 277 2.44 -9.90 -6.03
N GLY A 278 1.66 -10.00 -7.11
CA GLY A 278 2.15 -10.03 -8.50
C GLY A 278 2.21 -8.68 -9.19
N TYR A 279 1.75 -7.59 -8.56
CA TYR A 279 1.87 -6.23 -9.11
C TYR A 279 3.32 -5.86 -9.40
N ARG A 280 3.58 -5.23 -10.54
CA ARG A 280 4.92 -4.76 -10.94
C ARG A 280 4.94 -3.26 -11.23
N GLY A 281 3.89 -2.74 -11.85
CA GLY A 281 3.90 -1.39 -12.41
C GLY A 281 4.85 -1.28 -13.61
N ARG A 282 5.18 -0.05 -14.00
CA ARG A 282 6.08 0.18 -15.15
C ARG A 282 7.48 -0.40 -14.90
N ASP A 283 8.06 -1.04 -15.91
CA ASP A 283 9.43 -1.56 -15.86
C ASP A 283 10.46 -0.42 -15.94
N ILE A 284 10.75 0.19 -14.78
CA ILE A 284 11.68 1.31 -14.62
C ILE A 284 12.75 0.95 -13.59
N SER A 285 13.99 0.89 -14.06
CA SER A 285 15.14 0.60 -13.20
C SER A 285 15.46 1.77 -12.26
N ALA A 286 16.19 1.48 -11.18
CA ALA A 286 16.68 2.51 -10.27
C ALA A 286 17.61 3.52 -10.97
N GLU A 287 18.41 3.06 -11.94
CA GLU A 287 19.33 3.91 -12.70
C GLU A 287 18.60 4.86 -13.66
N GLU A 288 17.59 4.36 -14.38
CA GLU A 288 16.72 5.19 -15.24
C GLU A 288 15.99 6.24 -14.41
N SER A 289 15.49 5.86 -13.23
CA SER A 289 14.84 6.81 -12.33
C SER A 289 15.79 7.85 -11.76
N GLU A 290 17.03 7.50 -11.42
CA GLU A 290 18.03 8.47 -10.97
C GLU A 290 18.40 9.45 -12.09
N ALA A 291 18.53 8.95 -13.33
CA ALA A 291 18.76 9.78 -14.50
C ALA A 291 17.57 10.74 -14.76
N ALA A 292 16.35 10.23 -14.68
CA ALA A 292 15.13 11.03 -14.83
C ALA A 292 15.00 12.10 -13.75
N VAL A 293 15.32 11.79 -12.49
CA VAL A 293 15.34 12.79 -11.40
C VAL A 293 16.34 13.91 -11.69
N LYS A 294 17.56 13.57 -12.13
CA LYS A 294 18.59 14.59 -12.47
C LYS A 294 18.17 15.44 -13.67
N GLU A 295 17.58 14.84 -14.70
CA GLU A 295 17.07 15.58 -15.85
C GLU A 295 15.93 16.53 -15.44
N ASP A 296 14.99 16.07 -14.61
CA ASP A 296 13.89 16.86 -14.08
C ASP A 296 14.40 18.03 -13.22
N GLU A 297 15.36 17.80 -12.33
CA GLU A 297 16.00 18.86 -11.54
C GLU A 297 16.65 19.93 -12.43
N VAL A 298 17.35 19.51 -13.49
CA VAL A 298 17.95 20.44 -14.47
C VAL A 298 16.89 21.21 -15.24
N TYR A 299 15.81 20.54 -15.66
CA TYR A 299 14.67 21.17 -16.33
C TYR A 299 14.06 22.27 -15.44
N TRP A 300 13.67 21.94 -14.22
CA TRP A 300 13.06 22.90 -13.30
C TRP A 300 14.01 24.03 -12.90
N ALA A 301 15.32 23.75 -12.80
CA ALA A 301 16.30 24.81 -12.58
C ALA A 301 16.39 25.79 -13.76
N LYS A 302 16.19 25.34 -15.01
CA LYS A 302 16.11 26.25 -16.18
C LYS A 302 14.83 27.08 -16.14
N VAL A 303 13.68 26.44 -15.86
CA VAL A 303 12.39 27.13 -15.73
C VAL A 303 12.46 28.20 -14.65
N ALA A 304 13.02 27.89 -13.47
CA ALA A 304 13.19 28.84 -12.37
C ALA A 304 14.12 30.02 -12.70
N ARG A 305 15.09 29.84 -13.63
CA ARG A 305 15.94 30.91 -14.15
C ARG A 305 15.29 31.72 -15.27
N GLY A 306 14.11 31.32 -15.75
CA GLY A 306 13.44 31.92 -16.90
C GLY A 306 14.14 31.62 -18.23
N GLU A 307 14.93 30.56 -18.30
CA GLU A 307 15.53 30.08 -19.55
C GLU A 307 14.46 29.32 -20.36
N GLU A 308 14.34 29.60 -21.66
CA GLU A 308 13.43 28.86 -22.56
C GLU A 308 13.80 27.37 -22.58
N VAL A 309 12.84 26.53 -22.23
CA VAL A 309 12.96 25.06 -22.34
C VAL A 309 12.50 24.58 -23.72
N GLU A 310 12.97 23.41 -24.16
CA GLU A 310 12.67 22.87 -25.51
C GLU A 310 11.16 22.82 -25.78
N GLU A 311 10.37 22.37 -24.79
CA GLU A 311 8.91 22.31 -24.88
C GLU A 311 8.25 23.67 -25.14
N GLU A 312 8.80 24.76 -24.60
CA GLU A 312 8.23 26.10 -24.86
C GLU A 312 8.50 26.53 -26.29
N LYS A 313 9.65 26.15 -26.85
CA LYS A 313 9.97 26.40 -28.26
C LYS A 313 9.09 25.56 -29.18
N GLU A 314 8.90 24.27 -28.86
CA GLU A 314 8.02 23.38 -29.59
C GLU A 314 6.57 23.87 -29.56
N LYS A 315 6.07 24.30 -28.39
CA LYS A 315 4.75 24.94 -28.27
C LYS A 315 4.66 26.23 -29.08
N GLU A 316 5.68 27.09 -29.03
CA GLU A 316 5.70 28.32 -29.84
C GLU A 316 5.78 28.05 -31.35
N GLU A 317 6.43 26.97 -31.77
CA GLU A 317 6.51 26.56 -33.17
C GLU A 317 5.17 25.97 -33.63
N ALA A 318 4.54 25.11 -32.85
CA ALA A 318 3.19 24.58 -33.11
C ALA A 318 2.13 25.71 -33.17
N GLU A 319 2.16 26.67 -32.22
CA GLU A 319 1.31 27.86 -32.23
C GLU A 319 1.51 28.70 -33.52
N LYS A 320 2.74 28.79 -34.05
CA LYS A 320 3.07 29.53 -35.28
C LYS A 320 2.63 28.78 -36.54
N GLU A 321 2.68 27.45 -36.53
CA GLU A 321 2.27 26.60 -37.65
C GLU A 321 0.76 26.43 -37.76
N GLY A 322 0.01 26.93 -36.76
CA GLY A 322 -1.46 26.90 -36.78
C GLY A 322 -2.02 25.50 -36.58
N GLU A 323 -1.22 24.60 -36.00
CA GLU A 323 -1.71 23.35 -35.43
C GLU A 323 -2.54 23.76 -34.21
N GLU A 324 -3.86 23.62 -34.30
CA GLU A 324 -4.72 23.73 -33.12
C GLU A 324 -4.17 22.71 -32.12
N GLU A 325 -3.84 23.15 -30.91
CA GLU A 325 -3.59 22.22 -29.82
C GLU A 325 -4.88 21.41 -29.69
N ASP A 326 -4.86 20.15 -30.15
CA ASP A 326 -5.83 19.15 -29.70
C ASP A 326 -5.61 19.06 -28.17
N GLU A 327 -6.30 19.93 -27.42
CA GLU A 327 -6.27 20.00 -25.94
C GLU A 327 -6.87 18.72 -25.31
N ASP A 328 -7.32 17.78 -26.14
CA ASP A 328 -7.96 16.52 -25.80
C ASP A 328 -6.94 15.34 -25.77
N ASP A 329 -5.66 15.57 -26.08
CA ASP A 329 -4.62 14.53 -26.21
C ASP A 329 -3.97 14.13 -24.87
N TYR A 330 -4.72 14.21 -23.77
CA TYR A 330 -4.24 13.81 -22.43
C TYR A 330 -4.48 12.34 -22.09
N ASP A 331 -5.20 11.55 -22.92
CA ASP A 331 -5.70 10.23 -22.48
C ASP A 331 -5.44 9.03 -23.43
N ASP A 332 -5.08 9.17 -24.72
CA ASP A 332 -5.28 8.03 -25.65
C ASP A 332 -4.02 7.16 -25.94
N ASP A 333 -2.80 7.59 -25.57
CA ASP A 333 -1.56 6.83 -25.85
C ASP A 333 -1.00 6.06 -24.62
N ASP A 334 -1.44 6.36 -23.39
CA ASP A 334 -0.94 5.70 -22.16
C ASP A 334 -1.76 4.44 -21.80
N ASP A 335 -2.94 4.25 -22.40
CA ASP A 335 -3.78 3.06 -22.20
C ASP A 335 -3.22 1.82 -22.94
N GLU A 336 -2.44 2.02 -24.02
CA GLU A 336 -1.88 0.90 -24.80
C GLU A 336 -0.74 0.18 -24.04
N ASP A 337 -0.11 0.86 -23.07
CA ASP A 337 0.93 0.30 -22.21
C ASP A 337 0.35 -0.61 -21.10
N GLY A 338 -0.92 -0.46 -20.73
CA GLY A 338 -1.55 -1.18 -19.61
C GLY A 338 -1.51 -2.70 -19.79
N LEU A 339 -1.94 -3.19 -20.95
CA LEU A 339 -1.86 -4.62 -21.29
C LEU A 339 -0.41 -5.06 -21.57
N MET A 340 0.40 -4.18 -22.17
CA MET A 340 1.79 -4.50 -22.51
C MET A 340 2.65 -4.68 -21.27
N ASN A 341 2.33 -4.01 -20.15
CA ASN A 341 3.05 -4.14 -18.88
C ASN A 341 2.77 -5.45 -18.14
N ALA A 342 1.81 -6.26 -18.59
CA ALA A 342 1.44 -7.56 -18.01
C ALA A 342 1.17 -7.48 -16.49
N ASP A 343 0.61 -6.36 -16.03
CA ASP A 343 0.24 -6.16 -14.64
C ASP A 343 -1.09 -6.88 -14.35
N ILE A 344 -1.02 -7.94 -13.56
CA ILE A 344 -2.19 -8.74 -13.17
C ILE A 344 -3.09 -8.05 -12.12
N PHE A 345 -2.67 -6.87 -11.66
CA PHE A 345 -3.36 -6.10 -10.62
C PHE A 345 -3.12 -4.60 -10.87
N PRO A 346 -3.79 -3.98 -11.86
CA PRO A 346 -3.48 -2.61 -12.31
C PRO A 346 -3.45 -1.56 -11.19
N ASP A 347 -4.40 -1.63 -10.24
CA ASP A 347 -4.54 -0.70 -9.12
C ASP A 347 -3.63 -1.03 -7.92
N GLY A 348 -2.52 -1.74 -8.17
CA GLY A 348 -1.69 -2.28 -7.10
C GLY A 348 -0.92 -1.21 -6.32
N ASP A 349 -0.61 -0.08 -6.94
CA ASP A 349 -0.05 1.09 -6.28
C ASP A 349 -1.07 1.81 -5.40
N GLU A 350 -2.32 1.97 -5.84
CA GLU A 350 -3.40 2.52 -5.01
C GLU A 350 -3.57 1.70 -3.73
N LEU A 351 -3.68 0.38 -3.86
CA LEU A 351 -3.79 -0.52 -2.71
C LEU A 351 -2.53 -0.45 -1.82
N ALA A 352 -1.33 -0.34 -2.40
CA ALA A 352 -0.10 -0.18 -1.61
C ALA A 352 -0.11 1.12 -0.79
N VAL A 353 -0.57 2.23 -1.37
CA VAL A 353 -0.72 3.51 -0.66
C VAL A 353 -1.75 3.38 0.45
N ALA A 354 -2.95 2.86 0.17
CA ALA A 354 -4.01 2.69 1.16
C ALA A 354 -3.60 1.77 2.33
N LEU A 355 -2.93 0.64 2.04
CA LEU A 355 -2.40 -0.26 3.07
C LEU A 355 -1.35 0.41 3.94
N SER A 356 -0.48 1.24 3.35
CA SER A 356 0.66 1.83 4.07
C SER A 356 0.34 3.09 4.83
N GLU A 357 -0.43 4.01 4.25
CA GLU A 357 -0.66 5.37 4.77
C GLU A 357 -1.99 5.50 5.52
N ASP A 358 -2.95 4.58 5.30
CA ASP A 358 -4.19 4.55 6.06
C ASP A 358 -4.28 3.33 6.98
N LEU A 359 -4.49 2.12 6.43
CA LEU A 359 -4.75 0.92 7.23
C LEU A 359 -3.64 0.68 8.28
N TRP A 360 -2.38 0.67 7.85
CA TRP A 360 -1.28 0.34 8.74
C TRP A 360 -0.95 1.46 9.73
N GLU A 361 -0.99 2.73 9.34
CA GLU A 361 -0.73 3.85 10.27
C GLU A 361 -1.84 3.93 11.33
N ASN A 362 -3.09 3.76 10.90
CA ASN A 362 -4.29 3.85 11.74
C ASN A 362 -4.73 2.51 12.36
N ALA A 363 -3.90 1.45 12.31
CA ALA A 363 -4.27 0.11 12.79
C ALA A 363 -4.83 0.08 14.23
N LEU A 364 -4.29 0.88 15.16
CA LEU A 364 -4.85 0.94 16.52
C LEU A 364 -6.26 1.55 16.55
N LYS A 365 -6.54 2.53 15.70
CA LYS A 365 -7.86 3.17 15.58
C LYS A 365 -8.88 2.17 15.07
N TYR A 366 -8.58 1.48 13.96
CA TYR A 366 -9.46 0.45 13.40
C TYR A 366 -9.68 -0.72 14.37
N TYR A 367 -8.65 -1.12 15.11
CA TYR A 367 -8.80 -2.14 16.16
C TYR A 367 -9.77 -1.71 17.26
N VAL A 368 -9.71 -0.45 17.73
CA VAL A 368 -10.63 0.08 18.75
C VAL A 368 -12.06 0.18 18.20
N GLN A 369 -12.22 0.70 16.98
CA GLN A 369 -13.52 0.78 16.31
C GLN A 369 -14.18 -0.59 16.15
N SER A 370 -13.38 -1.67 16.01
CA SER A 370 -13.89 -3.03 15.91
C SER A 370 -14.66 -3.57 17.13
N PHE A 371 -14.65 -2.83 18.24
CA PHE A 371 -15.46 -3.11 19.42
C PHE A 371 -16.74 -2.27 19.47
N GLU A 372 -16.76 -1.07 18.86
CA GLU A 372 -17.91 -0.15 18.89
C GLU A 372 -19.10 -0.71 18.11
N GLU A 373 -18.86 -1.38 16.97
CA GLU A 373 -19.93 -1.94 16.14
C GLU A 373 -20.53 -3.23 16.70
N LYS A 374 -19.89 -3.87 17.69
CA LYS A 374 -20.38 -5.11 18.31
C LYS A 374 -21.38 -4.88 19.46
N ASP A 375 -21.66 -3.63 19.82
CA ASP A 375 -22.64 -3.30 20.85
C ASP A 375 -24.11 -3.40 20.39
N ASP A 376 -24.38 -3.83 19.14
CA ASP A 376 -25.74 -4.11 18.65
C ASP A 376 -26.33 -5.48 19.07
N PHE A 377 -25.64 -6.22 19.95
CA PHE A 377 -26.18 -7.42 20.63
C PHE A 377 -25.63 -7.60 22.07
N GLY A 378 -25.76 -6.60 22.95
CA GLY A 378 -25.54 -6.84 24.38
C GLY A 378 -25.16 -5.62 25.20
N SER A 379 -26.17 -4.95 25.75
CA SER A 379 -26.15 -3.90 26.78
C SER A 379 -25.48 -4.31 28.12
N ASP A 380 -24.35 -5.01 28.13
CA ASP A 380 -23.77 -5.53 29.40
C ASP A 380 -22.23 -5.45 29.53
N ASN A 381 -21.51 -4.84 28.57
CA ASN A 381 -20.07 -4.56 28.74
C ASN A 381 -19.77 -3.07 28.53
N GLU A 382 -20.23 -2.25 29.47
CA GLU A 382 -19.76 -0.88 29.66
C GLU A 382 -18.24 -0.95 29.93
N PHE A 383 -17.42 -0.65 28.90
CA PHE A 383 -15.98 -0.53 29.05
C PHE A 383 -15.70 0.72 29.87
N ASP A 384 -15.69 0.54 31.18
CA ASP A 384 -15.64 1.59 32.19
C ASP A 384 -14.26 2.29 32.13
N MET A 385 -14.19 3.32 31.27
CA MET A 385 -13.01 4.16 31.06
C MET A 385 -12.73 5.10 32.25
N ASP A 386 -13.52 5.01 33.32
CA ASP A 386 -13.38 5.79 34.56
C ASP A 386 -12.31 5.23 35.51
N TRP A 387 -11.73 4.05 35.27
CA TRP A 387 -10.70 3.47 36.16
C TRP A 387 -9.31 4.10 36.04
N MET A 388 -9.15 5.19 35.27
CA MET A 388 -7.87 5.91 35.10
C MET A 388 -7.86 7.36 35.56
N ASN A 389 -8.94 7.89 36.17
CA ASN A 389 -8.98 9.29 36.64
C ASN A 389 -9.64 9.47 38.02
N GLY A 390 -8.82 9.86 39.01
CA GLY A 390 -9.24 10.65 40.18
C GLY A 390 -9.76 9.84 41.37
N ASP A 391 -8.96 9.64 42.43
CA ASP A 391 -8.75 10.54 43.58
C ASP A 391 -10.00 10.75 44.46
N ASP A 392 -9.79 10.45 45.76
CA ASP A 392 -10.47 10.97 46.95
C ASP A 392 -11.97 10.65 47.12
N ASP A 393 -12.32 9.75 48.07
CA ASP A 393 -12.54 10.17 49.46
C ASP A 393 -13.11 9.03 50.34
N GLU A 394 -12.68 9.08 51.60
CA GLU A 394 -12.97 8.22 52.75
C GLU A 394 -14.46 8.11 53.11
N GLU A 395 -14.81 7.00 53.81
CA GLU A 395 -15.60 6.93 55.07
C GLU A 395 -16.21 5.52 55.18
N GLY A 396 -15.61 4.62 55.97
CA GLY A 396 -16.18 4.20 57.26
C GLY A 396 -17.14 2.99 57.12
N VAL A 397 -17.18 1.94 57.95
CA VAL A 397 -16.99 1.81 59.39
C VAL A 397 -17.14 0.30 59.72
N ASN A 398 -16.19 -0.22 60.51
CA ASN A 398 -16.25 -1.27 61.56
C ASN A 398 -16.44 -2.78 61.27
N GLY A 399 -15.56 -3.54 61.98
CA GLY A 399 -15.88 -4.79 62.68
C GLY A 399 -14.85 -5.90 62.44
N ASP A 400 -13.63 -5.82 62.99
CA ASP A 400 -13.16 -6.53 64.21
C ASP A 400 -13.18 -8.07 64.13
N ASP A 401 -11.99 -8.67 64.13
CA ASP A 401 -11.56 -9.96 64.73
C ASP A 401 -10.22 -10.37 64.05
N ASP A 402 -9.04 -10.01 64.55
CA ASP A 402 -8.25 -10.58 65.68
C ASP A 402 -7.23 -11.69 65.26
N GLU A 403 -6.04 -11.60 65.87
CA GLU A 403 -4.90 -12.57 65.99
C GLU A 403 -3.86 -12.62 64.83
N GLU A 404 -2.68 -11.98 64.92
CA GLU A 404 -1.43 -12.24 65.70
C GLU A 404 -0.49 -13.33 65.12
N ASP A 405 0.74 -12.91 64.72
CA ASP A 405 2.07 -13.55 64.93
C ASP A 405 3.08 -13.18 63.80
N GLU A 406 4.01 -12.24 64.00
CA GLU A 406 5.37 -12.42 64.58
C GLU A 406 6.39 -13.21 63.73
N LYS A 407 7.35 -12.54 63.04
CA LYS A 407 8.81 -12.47 63.40
C LYS A 407 9.76 -12.09 62.24
N LYS A 408 10.72 -11.23 62.61
CA LYS A 408 11.91 -10.71 61.90
C LYS A 408 13.01 -11.76 61.67
N SER A 409 13.82 -11.56 60.61
CA SER A 409 15.29 -11.50 60.72
C SER A 409 15.96 -10.99 59.44
N GLU A 410 16.80 -9.96 59.60
CA GLU A 410 17.76 -9.42 58.63
C GLU A 410 18.96 -10.37 58.45
N ASP A 411 19.56 -10.43 57.25
CA ASP A 411 20.98 -10.75 57.13
C ASP A 411 21.60 -10.05 55.90
N GLU A 412 22.75 -9.42 56.15
CA GLU A 412 23.53 -8.56 55.26
C GLU A 412 24.46 -9.41 54.37
N ASN A 413 24.75 -8.98 53.14
CA ASN A 413 26.03 -9.32 52.53
C ASN A 413 26.57 -8.22 51.61
N GLU A 414 27.75 -7.72 51.99
CA GLU A 414 28.57 -6.72 51.34
C GLU A 414 29.29 -7.27 50.09
N GLY A 415 29.62 -6.40 49.13
CA GLY A 415 30.47 -6.80 48.00
C GLY A 415 30.85 -5.69 47.01
N ASN A 416 31.77 -4.81 47.42
CA ASN A 416 32.81 -4.12 46.62
C ASN A 416 32.51 -3.68 45.15
N ARG A 417 32.55 -2.41 44.71
CA ARG A 417 33.50 -1.26 44.77
C ARG A 417 33.91 -0.85 43.33
N PRO A 418 33.89 0.45 42.94
CA PRO A 418 34.16 0.91 41.56
C PRO A 418 35.56 1.54 41.36
N ARG A 419 35.99 1.76 40.09
CA ARG A 419 36.69 2.99 39.60
C ARG A 419 37.17 2.93 38.11
N LYS A 420 36.63 3.85 37.30
CA LYS A 420 37.28 4.94 36.52
C LYS A 420 38.45 4.66 35.52
N LYS A 421 38.21 5.11 34.26
CA LYS A 421 39.06 5.91 33.31
C LYS A 421 39.43 5.27 31.96
N VAL A 422 38.80 5.80 30.90
CA VAL A 422 39.33 6.38 29.64
C VAL A 422 40.69 5.88 29.11
N LYS A 423 40.72 5.43 27.84
CA LYS A 423 41.76 5.85 26.89
C LYS A 423 41.30 5.77 25.42
N THR A 424 41.57 6.84 24.71
CA THR A 424 41.61 7.00 23.25
C THR A 424 42.64 6.06 22.61
N SER A 425 42.21 5.28 21.61
CA SER A 425 42.72 5.32 20.24
C SER A 425 41.86 4.45 19.34
#